data_AF-A0A9D8I341-F1
#
_entry.id   AF-A0A9D8I341-F1
#
_cell.length_a   1.000
_cell.length_b   1.000
_cell.length_c   1.000
_cell.angle_alpha   90.00
_cell.angle_beta   90.00
_cell.angle_gamma   90.00
#
_symmetry.space_group_name_H-M   'P 1'
#
loop_
_entity.id
_entity.type
_entity.pdbx_description
1 polymer ?
#
loop_
_entity_poly.entity_id
_entity_poly.type
_entity_poly.pdbx_seq_one_letter_code
_entity_poly.pdbx_strand_id
1 'polypeptide(L)'
;MRTGDVVILTGDMGSGKTAFAQGFADALGVDEPVTSPTFTLVHSYDTGRVNLHHADLYRLDRMSEVADLALTELVEGDGILLVEWGDPAAPLLGDHLEVCLRHDDDDDDARFVSVRGVGRTWAARWERVEAAMAPWRTGDDSC
;
A
#
# COMPACT_ATOMS: atom_id res chain seq x y z
N MET A 1 -6.90 2.16 9.87
CA MET A 1 -7.47 2.18 8.51
C MET A 1 -8.98 2.13 8.59
N ARG A 2 -9.65 2.55 7.52
CA ARG A 2 -11.11 2.44 7.35
C ARG A 2 -11.41 2.07 5.89
N THR A 3 -12.61 1.55 5.66
CA THR A 3 -13.19 1.40 4.33
C THR A 3 -12.99 2.64 3.46
N GLY A 4 -12.65 2.42 2.19
CA GLY A 4 -12.33 3.47 1.23
C GLY A 4 -10.89 3.95 1.28
N ASP A 5 -10.07 3.47 2.23
CA ASP A 5 -8.65 3.83 2.28
C ASP A 5 -7.87 3.07 1.21
N VAL A 6 -7.04 3.82 0.48
CA VAL A 6 -6.07 3.30 -0.48
C VAL A 6 -4.66 3.49 0.06
N VAL A 7 -3.84 2.45 -0.03
CA VAL A 7 -2.42 2.46 0.28
C VAL A 7 -1.63 2.02 -0.96
N ILE A 8 -0.68 2.83 -1.39
CA ILE A 8 0.17 2.58 -2.54
C ILE A 8 1.58 2.30 -2.04
N LEU A 9 2.12 1.12 -2.37
CA LEU A 9 3.48 0.71 -2.05
C LEU A 9 4.38 0.90 -3.26
N THR A 10 5.48 1.62 -3.06
CA THR A 10 6.47 1.95 -4.10
C THR A 10 7.87 1.55 -3.65
N GLY A 11 8.80 1.44 -4.59
CA GLY A 11 10.20 1.08 -4.35
C GLY A 11 10.66 -0.12 -5.17
N ASP A 12 11.97 -0.38 -5.13
CA ASP A 12 12.63 -1.33 -6.04
C ASP A 12 12.26 -2.80 -5.81
N MET A 13 12.62 -3.66 -6.76
CA MET A 13 12.47 -5.10 -6.60
C MET A 13 13.29 -5.59 -5.40
N GLY A 14 12.66 -6.31 -4.48
CA GLY A 14 13.31 -6.77 -3.25
C GLY A 14 13.26 -5.77 -2.08
N SER A 15 12.64 -4.59 -2.24
CA SER A 15 12.55 -3.58 -1.19
C SER A 15 11.68 -3.97 0.02
N GLY A 16 10.96 -5.09 -0.05
CA GLY A 16 10.14 -5.60 1.04
C GLY A 16 8.65 -5.25 0.95
N LYS A 17 8.14 -4.78 -0.20
CA LYS A 17 6.71 -4.47 -0.40
C LYS A 17 5.76 -5.59 0.02
N THR A 18 6.02 -6.82 -0.40
CA THR A 18 5.20 -7.97 0.02
C THR A 18 5.30 -8.26 1.53
N ALA A 19 6.48 -8.04 2.14
CA ALA A 19 6.64 -8.19 3.59
C ALA A 19 5.84 -7.12 4.35
N PHE A 20 5.81 -5.88 3.83
CA PHE A 20 4.92 -4.84 4.33
C PHE A 20 3.46 -5.25 4.16
N ALA A 21 3.06 -5.79 3.01
CA ALA A 21 1.69 -6.24 2.77
C ALA A 21 1.24 -7.33 3.75
N GLN A 22 2.13 -8.27 4.08
CA GLN A 22 1.89 -9.29 5.09
C GLN A 22 1.66 -8.68 6.47
N GLY A 23 2.54 -7.79 6.92
CA GLY A 23 2.38 -7.11 8.22
C GLY A 23 1.14 -6.21 8.26
N PHE A 24 0.80 -5.57 7.15
CA PHE A 24 -0.41 -4.77 7.02
C PHE A 24 -1.68 -5.62 7.13
N ALA A 25 -1.71 -6.76 6.45
CA ALA A 25 -2.83 -7.70 6.49
C ALA A 25 -3.01 -8.32 7.88
N ASP A 26 -1.92 -8.72 8.53
CA ASP A 26 -1.92 -9.22 9.91
C ASP A 26 -2.48 -8.16 10.88
N ALA A 27 -2.04 -6.90 10.75
CA ALA A 27 -2.58 -5.79 11.54
C ALA A 27 -4.07 -5.49 11.28
N LEU A 28 -4.61 -5.90 10.13
CA LEU A 28 -6.03 -5.84 9.81
C LEU A 28 -6.81 -7.08 10.25
N GLY A 29 -6.13 -8.14 10.69
CA GLY A 29 -6.74 -9.38 11.18
C GLY A 29 -7.00 -10.43 10.10
N VAL A 30 -6.26 -10.39 8.98
CA VAL A 30 -6.28 -11.49 8.00
C VAL A 30 -5.64 -12.73 8.63
N ASP A 31 -6.34 -13.85 8.63
CA ASP A 31 -5.94 -15.10 9.28
C ASP A 31 -5.39 -16.16 8.31
N GLU A 32 -5.33 -15.83 7.02
CA GLU A 32 -4.79 -16.68 5.97
C GLU A 32 -3.43 -16.18 5.42
N PRO A 33 -2.64 -17.06 4.77
CA PRO A 33 -1.35 -16.66 4.21
C PRO A 33 -1.47 -15.57 3.13
N VAL A 34 -0.80 -14.44 3.34
CA VAL A 34 -0.70 -13.36 2.35
C VAL A 34 0.55 -13.54 1.51
N THR A 35 0.34 -13.64 0.19
CA THR A 35 1.40 -13.78 -0.82
C THR A 35 1.20 -12.74 -1.90
N SER A 36 2.29 -12.29 -2.53
CA SER A 36 2.18 -11.35 -3.64
C SER A 36 1.28 -11.91 -4.77
N PRO A 37 0.26 -11.14 -5.21
CA PRO A 37 -0.63 -11.53 -6.29
C PRO A 37 -0.02 -11.21 -7.68
N THR A 38 1.30 -11.26 -7.88
CA THR A 38 1.94 -10.85 -9.15
C THR A 38 1.32 -11.49 -10.41
N PHE A 39 0.79 -12.71 -10.33
CA PHE A 39 0.16 -13.40 -11.46
C PHE A 39 -1.37 -13.31 -11.49
N THR A 40 -2.01 -13.27 -10.32
CA THR A 40 -3.46 -13.15 -10.16
C THR A 40 -3.93 -11.70 -10.20
N LEU A 41 -2.98 -10.76 -10.14
CA LEU A 41 -3.09 -9.31 -10.08
C LEU A 41 -3.77 -8.77 -8.83
N VAL A 42 -4.80 -9.45 -8.31
CA VAL A 42 -5.54 -9.07 -7.10
C VAL A 42 -5.87 -10.30 -6.26
N HIS A 43 -5.63 -10.21 -4.95
CA HIS A 43 -6.20 -11.09 -3.93
C HIS A 43 -7.16 -10.29 -3.04
N SER A 44 -8.20 -10.94 -2.52
CA SER A 44 -9.14 -10.33 -1.58
C SER A 44 -9.23 -11.18 -0.33
N TYR A 45 -9.12 -10.54 0.83
CA TYR A 45 -9.08 -11.17 2.14
C TYR A 45 -10.21 -10.59 3.00
N ASP A 46 -11.05 -11.47 3.55
CA ASP A 46 -12.12 -11.08 4.48
C ASP A 46 -11.59 -11.10 5.91
N THR A 47 -11.62 -9.95 6.58
CA THR A 47 -11.21 -9.83 8.00
C THR A 47 -12.39 -9.98 8.98
N GLY A 48 -13.60 -10.22 8.47
CA GLY A 48 -14.87 -10.17 9.20
C GLY A 48 -15.37 -8.77 9.52
N ARG A 49 -14.56 -7.72 9.26
CA ARG A 49 -14.92 -6.31 9.47
C ARG A 49 -14.83 -5.46 8.20
N VAL A 50 -13.79 -5.69 7.40
CA VAL A 50 -13.50 -4.96 6.15
C VAL A 50 -12.76 -5.89 5.20
N ASN A 51 -13.01 -5.78 3.91
CA ASN A 51 -12.22 -6.53 2.92
C ASN A 51 -10.88 -5.84 2.70
N LEU A 52 -9.79 -6.61 2.71
CA LEU A 52 -8.50 -6.16 2.20
C LEU A 52 -8.33 -6.66 0.77
N HIS A 53 -8.21 -5.74 -0.18
CA HIS A 53 -7.83 -6.05 -1.55
C HIS A 53 -6.34 -5.75 -1.72
N HIS A 54 -5.56 -6.77 -1.99
CA HIS A 54 -4.13 -6.66 -2.25
C HIS A 54 -3.92 -6.80 -3.76
N ALA A 55 -3.39 -5.78 -4.40
CA ALA A 55 -3.06 -5.77 -5.82
C ALA A 55 -1.55 -5.66 -6.04
N ASP A 56 -1.05 -6.24 -7.11
CA ASP A 56 0.33 -6.08 -7.58
C ASP A 56 0.32 -5.75 -9.07
N LEU A 57 0.76 -4.54 -9.41
CA LEU A 57 0.72 -4.00 -10.76
C LEU A 57 2.06 -4.11 -11.49
N TYR A 58 3.06 -4.81 -10.93
CA TYR A 58 4.41 -4.93 -11.50
C TYR A 58 4.43 -5.35 -12.97
N ARG A 59 3.45 -6.15 -13.40
CA ARG A 59 3.37 -6.72 -14.75
C ARG A 59 2.53 -5.91 -15.73
N LEU A 60 1.91 -4.82 -15.29
CA LEU A 60 1.06 -4.02 -16.14
C LEU A 60 1.86 -2.86 -16.71
N ASP A 61 1.92 -2.79 -18.03
CA ASP A 61 2.70 -1.78 -18.74
C ASP A 61 1.82 -0.56 -19.12
N ARG A 62 0.49 -0.72 -19.10
CA ARG A 62 -0.45 0.28 -19.63
C ARG A 62 -1.55 0.63 -18.64
N MET A 63 -1.93 1.91 -18.63
CA MET A 63 -3.05 2.43 -17.84
C MET A 63 -4.40 1.79 -18.17
N SER A 64 -4.59 1.35 -19.41
CA SER A 64 -5.80 0.60 -19.79
C SER A 64 -5.91 -0.72 -19.04
N GLU A 65 -4.79 -1.43 -18.82
CA GLU A 65 -4.79 -2.73 -18.13
C GLU A 65 -5.10 -2.54 -16.64
N VAL A 66 -4.60 -1.45 -16.03
CA VAL A 66 -4.94 -1.07 -14.66
C VAL A 66 -6.44 -0.74 -14.53
N ALA A 67 -7.01 -0.03 -15.52
CA ALA A 67 -8.43 0.29 -15.52
C ALA A 67 -9.32 -0.96 -15.63
N ASP A 68 -8.89 -1.97 -16.40
CA ASP A 68 -9.60 -3.24 -16.55
C ASP A 68 -9.68 -4.05 -15.25
N LEU A 69 -8.81 -3.78 -14.27
CA LEU A 69 -8.88 -4.40 -12.93
C LEU A 69 -9.99 -3.84 -12.05
N ALA A 70 -10.65 -2.75 -12.44
CA ALA A 70 -11.74 -2.12 -11.70
C ALA A 70 -11.40 -1.85 -10.21
N LEU A 71 -10.15 -1.47 -9.91
CA LEU A 71 -9.67 -1.27 -8.53
C LEU A 71 -10.51 -0.25 -7.73
N THR A 72 -11.04 0.77 -8.41
CA THR A 72 -11.92 1.77 -7.79
C THR A 72 -13.21 1.14 -7.25
N GLU A 73 -13.78 0.17 -7.97
CA GLU A 73 -15.01 -0.51 -7.55
C GLU A 73 -14.79 -1.36 -6.28
N LEU A 74 -13.59 -1.93 -6.13
CA LEU A 74 -13.21 -2.67 -4.91
C LEU A 74 -13.13 -1.76 -3.68
N VAL A 75 -12.62 -0.54 -3.87
CA VAL A 75 -12.54 0.47 -2.80
C VAL A 75 -13.95 0.97 -2.41
N GLU A 76 -14.82 1.16 -3.40
CA GLU A 76 -16.21 1.57 -3.19
C GLU A 76 -17.06 0.47 -2.53
N GLY A 77 -16.74 -0.80 -2.78
CA GLY A 77 -17.42 -2.00 -2.26
C GLY A 77 -17.09 -2.38 -0.81
N ASP A 78 -16.94 -1.39 0.07
CA ASP A 78 -16.58 -1.55 1.48
C ASP A 78 -15.17 -2.13 1.77
N GLY A 79 -14.20 -1.90 0.88
CA GLY A 79 -12.83 -2.43 0.99
C GLY A 79 -11.75 -1.42 1.42
N ILE A 80 -10.59 -1.95 1.79
CA ILE A 80 -9.30 -1.24 1.83
C ILE A 80 -8.46 -1.80 0.68
N LEU A 81 -7.82 -0.93 -0.10
CA LEU A 81 -6.98 -1.33 -1.20
C LEU A 81 -5.50 -1.10 -0.87
N LEU A 82 -4.69 -2.14 -1.00
CA LEU A 82 -3.24 -2.11 -0.88
C LEU A 82 -2.63 -2.48 -2.24
N VAL A 83 -1.85 -1.59 -2.84
CA VAL A 83 -1.33 -1.76 -4.21
C VAL A 83 0.19 -1.76 -4.21
N GLU A 84 0.81 -2.90 -4.51
CA GLU A 84 2.23 -2.99 -4.87
C GLU A 84 2.47 -2.44 -6.27
N TRP A 85 3.58 -1.69 -6.43
CA TRP A 85 3.93 -1.02 -7.70
C TRP A 85 2.80 -0.10 -8.20
N GLY A 86 2.14 0.58 -7.26
CA GLY A 86 0.92 1.33 -7.52
C GLY A 86 1.12 2.75 -8.06
N ASP A 87 2.36 3.23 -8.23
CA ASP A 87 2.65 4.57 -8.79
C ASP A 87 1.84 4.87 -10.06
N PRO A 88 1.73 3.93 -11.03
CA PRO A 88 0.99 4.17 -12.25
C PRO A 88 -0.53 4.32 -12.00
N ALA A 89 -1.06 3.66 -10.97
CA ALA A 89 -2.47 3.72 -10.60
C ALA A 89 -2.85 4.92 -9.73
N ALA A 90 -1.86 5.62 -9.15
CA ALA A 90 -2.11 6.73 -8.21
C ALA A 90 -3.05 7.82 -8.75
N PRO A 91 -2.94 8.27 -10.03
CA PRO A 91 -3.87 9.27 -10.57
C PRO A 91 -5.32 8.78 -10.68
N LEU A 92 -5.53 7.47 -10.87
CA LEU A 92 -6.85 6.85 -10.96
C LEU A 92 -7.49 6.69 -9.57
N LEU A 93 -6.68 6.37 -8.56
CA LEU A 93 -7.14 6.03 -7.21
C LEU A 93 -7.36 7.24 -6.29
N GLY A 94 -6.83 8.42 -6.64
CA GLY A 94 -7.16 9.67 -5.95
C GLY A 94 -6.50 9.83 -4.59
N ASP A 95 -7.29 10.03 -3.52
CA ASP A 95 -6.77 10.22 -2.15
C ASP A 95 -6.18 8.89 -1.61
N HIS A 96 -4.88 8.85 -1.31
CA HIS A 96 -4.19 7.63 -0.86
C HIS A 96 -3.07 7.92 0.14
N LEU A 97 -2.64 6.88 0.86
CA LEU A 97 -1.39 6.88 1.60
C LEU A 97 -0.32 6.26 0.71
N GLU A 98 0.74 6.98 0.44
CA GLU A 98 1.90 6.47 -0.28
C GLU A 98 2.94 5.99 0.73
N VAL A 99 3.48 4.79 0.51
CA VAL A 99 4.52 4.17 1.32
C VAL A 99 5.64 3.72 0.39
N CYS A 100 6.78 4.39 0.51
CA CYS A 100 7.96 4.16 -0.31
C CYS A 100 8.99 3.37 0.51
N LEU A 101 9.40 2.21 0.00
CA LEU A 101 10.39 1.34 0.66
C LEU A 101 11.70 1.36 -0.14
N ARG A 102 12.80 1.72 0.53
CA ARG A 102 14.14 1.69 -0.06
C ARG A 102 15.09 0.80 0.75
N HIS A 103 16.09 0.27 0.05
CA HIS A 103 17.23 -0.36 0.68
C HIS A 103 18.06 0.67 1.45
N ASP A 104 18.64 0.25 2.56
CA ASP A 104 19.78 0.92 3.15
C ASP A 104 21.04 0.45 2.40
N ASP A 105 21.88 1.38 1.97
CA ASP A 105 23.08 1.08 1.17
C ASP A 105 24.21 0.49 2.03
N ASP A 106 24.16 0.70 3.36
CA ASP A 106 25.18 0.26 4.32
C ASP A 106 24.76 -0.99 5.12
N ASP A 107 23.47 -1.34 5.12
CA ASP A 107 22.92 -2.51 5.83
C ASP A 107 21.82 -3.24 5.02
N ASP A 108 22.18 -4.42 4.48
CA ASP A 108 21.29 -5.27 3.67
C ASP A 108 20.02 -5.75 4.41
N ASP A 109 20.01 -5.74 5.74
CA ASP A 109 18.87 -6.12 6.58
C ASP A 109 18.00 -4.92 6.98
N ALA A 110 18.43 -3.69 6.70
CA ALA A 110 17.70 -2.46 7.01
C ALA A 110 16.97 -1.88 5.80
N ARG A 111 15.81 -1.26 6.05
CA ARG A 111 15.02 -0.56 5.02
C ARG A 111 14.62 0.82 5.53
N PHE A 112 14.68 1.80 4.65
CA PHE A 112 14.04 3.09 4.87
C PHE A 112 12.60 3.03 4.36
N VAL A 113 11.66 3.49 5.19
CA VAL A 113 10.25 3.59 4.84
C VAL A 113 9.83 5.04 4.97
N SER A 114 9.48 5.67 3.86
CA SER A 114 8.84 6.97 3.87
C SER A 114 7.34 6.82 3.67
N VAL A 115 6.57 7.66 4.32
CA VAL A 115 5.10 7.64 4.28
C VAL A 115 4.62 9.04 3.95
N ARG A 116 3.66 9.16 3.04
CA ARG A 116 3.08 10.44 2.63
C ARG A 116 1.58 10.33 2.46
N GLY A 117 0.83 11.25 3.07
CA GLY A 117 -0.61 11.39 2.84
C GLY A 117 -0.88 12.24 1.60
N VAL A 118 -1.58 11.66 0.61
CA VAL A 118 -2.00 12.35 -0.61
C VAL A 118 -3.51 12.60 -0.57
N GLY A 119 -3.92 13.83 -0.91
CA GLY A 119 -5.32 14.23 -0.95
C GLY A 119 -5.89 14.74 0.37
N ARG A 120 -7.13 15.24 0.34
CA ARG A 120 -7.73 15.96 1.47
C ARG A 120 -8.06 15.04 2.64
N THR A 121 -8.43 13.80 2.33
CA THR A 121 -8.83 12.79 3.30
C THR A 121 -7.66 12.40 4.20
N TRP A 122 -6.46 12.31 3.64
CA TRP A 122 -5.24 12.02 4.41
C TRP A 122 -4.68 13.25 5.11
N ALA A 123 -4.78 14.44 4.51
CA ALA A 123 -4.42 15.69 5.18
C ALA A 123 -5.14 15.86 6.54
N ALA A 124 -6.44 15.55 6.59
CA ALA A 124 -7.24 15.63 7.82
C ALA A 124 -6.85 14.59 8.90
N ARG A 125 -6.09 13.56 8.53
CA ARG A 125 -5.69 12.46 9.42
C ARG A 125 -4.19 12.46 9.72
N TRP A 126 -3.42 13.31 9.04
CA TRP A 126 -1.97 13.25 8.98
C TRP A 126 -1.32 13.37 10.36
N GLU A 127 -1.78 14.28 11.21
CA GLU A 127 -1.27 14.47 12.57
C GLU A 127 -1.25 13.16 13.38
N ARG A 128 -2.29 12.33 13.23
CA ARG A 128 -2.36 11.03 13.92
C ARG A 128 -1.38 10.00 13.34
N VAL A 129 -1.18 10.02 12.02
CA VAL A 129 -0.23 9.14 11.34
C VAL A 129 1.19 9.52 11.74
N GLU A 130 1.51 10.81 11.70
CA GLU A 130 2.80 11.37 12.11
C GLU A 130 3.12 11.05 13.58
N ALA A 131 2.15 11.25 14.48
CA ALA A 131 2.33 10.91 15.90
C ALA A 131 2.60 9.41 16.12
N ALA A 132 1.95 8.53 15.36
CA ALA A 132 2.18 7.08 15.44
C ALA A 132 3.57 6.68 14.90
N MET A 133 4.10 7.42 13.93
CA MET A 133 5.43 7.18 13.35
C MET A 133 6.57 7.83 14.13
N ALA A 134 6.27 8.75 15.06
CA ALA A 134 7.28 9.51 15.80
C ALA A 134 8.40 8.67 16.45
N PRO A 135 8.14 7.47 17.04
CA PRO A 135 9.20 6.64 17.61
C PRO A 135 10.17 6.05 16.58
N TRP A 136 9.78 6.00 15.30
CA TRP A 136 10.49 5.33 14.22
C TRP A 136 11.16 6.32 13.25
N ARG A 137 10.98 7.63 13.47
CA ARG A 137 11.52 8.66 12.57
C ARG A 137 13.05 8.70 12.63
N THR A 138 13.67 8.45 11.49
CA THR A 138 15.06 8.80 11.18
C THR A 138 15.05 10.11 10.40
N GLY A 139 16.07 10.96 10.56
CA GLY A 139 16.10 12.30 9.96
C GLY A 139 16.32 12.35 8.43
N ASP A 140 15.99 11.29 7.70
CA ASP A 140 16.14 11.19 6.25
C ASP A 140 14.76 11.11 5.60
N ASP A 141 14.35 12.19 4.93
CA ASP A 141 13.05 12.35 4.28
C ASP A 141 13.11 12.05 2.77
N SER A 142 14.18 11.41 2.27
CA SER A 142 14.36 11.17 0.83
C SER A 142 13.57 9.97 0.29
N CYS A 143 12.44 10.29 -0.37
CA CYS A 143 12.01 9.71 -1.64
C CYS A 143 11.87 10.88 -2.65
#